data_AF-A0A5C9BRZ4-F1
#
_entry.id   AF-A0A5C9BRZ4-F1
#
_cell.length_a   1.000
_cell.length_b   1.000
_cell.length_c   1.000
_cell.angle_alpha   90.00
_cell.angle_beta   90.00
_cell.angle_gamma   90.00
#
_symmetry.space_group_name_H-M   'P 1'
#
loop_
_entity.id
_entity.type
_entity.pdbx_description
1 polymer ?
#
loop_
_entity_poly.entity_id
_entity_poly.type
_entity_poly.pdbx_seq_one_letter_code
_entity_poly.pdbx_strand_id
1 'polypeptide(L)' 'MHRYDENHRSYTSDPAFPAVEAKAKANGYRKASAGEVRASAERTPWATDLFCAYGGLWVKETEPPNE' A
#
# COMPACT_ATOMS: atom_id res chain seq x y z
N MET A 1 -9.46 4.81 18.25
CA MET A 1 -8.83 5.08 16.94
C MET A 1 -8.03 3.84 16.56
N HIS A 2 -8.24 3.26 15.38
CA HIS A 2 -7.57 2.00 15.01
C HIS A 2 -6.06 2.26 14.83
N ARG A 3 -5.22 1.42 15.44
CA ARG A 3 -3.74 1.50 15.37
C ARG A 3 -3.20 1.61 13.94
N TYR A 4 -3.93 1.07 12.97
CA TYR A 4 -3.61 1.15 11.54
C TYR A 4 -3.76 2.55 10.94
N ASP A 5 -4.73 3.35 11.43
CA ASP A 5 -4.99 4.70 10.95
C ASP A 5 -3.89 5.67 11.39
N GLU A 6 -3.41 5.50 12.63
CA GLU A 6 -2.32 6.29 13.21
C GLU A 6 -0.98 6.00 12.51
N ASN A 7 -0.66 4.72 12.31
CA ASN A 7 0.55 4.32 11.58
C ASN A 7 0.52 4.79 10.12
N HIS A 8 -0.66 4.73 9.48
CA HIS A 8 -0.85 5.26 8.13
C HIS A 8 -0.63 6.77 8.09
N ARG A 9 -1.16 7.53 9.05
CA ARG A 9 -0.94 8.98 9.14
C ARG A 9 0.52 9.37 9.32
N SER A 10 1.22 8.72 10.25
CA SER A 10 2.64 8.96 10.48
C SER A 10 3.47 8.66 9.24
N TYR A 11 3.18 7.56 8.54
CA TYR A 11 3.87 7.20 7.30
C TYR A 11 3.62 8.21 6.17
N THR A 12 2.39 8.72 6.05
CA THR A 12 2.06 9.73 5.02
C THR A 12 2.52 11.14 5.34
N SER A 13 2.88 11.42 6.59
CA SER A 13 3.41 12.72 7.02
C SER A 13 4.93 12.79 6.89
N ASP A 14 5.59 11.70 6.50
CA ASP A 14 7.04 11.68 6.31
C ASP A 14 7.44 12.49 5.06
N PRO A 15 8.44 13.38 5.14
CA PRO A 15 8.85 14.21 4.02
C PRO A 15 9.46 13.41 2.85
N ALA A 16 9.89 12.17 3.07
CA ALA A 16 10.34 11.28 2.00
C ALA A 16 9.17 10.60 1.29
N PHE A 17 7.97 10.59 1.88
CA PHE A 17 6.79 9.91 1.33
C PHE A 17 6.46 10.30 -0.12
N PRO A 18 6.49 11.59 -0.55
CA PRO A 18 6.22 11.96 -1.93
C PRO A 18 7.22 11.37 -2.93
N ALA A 19 8.51 11.30 -2.56
CA ALA A 19 9.55 10.73 -3.40
C ALA A 19 9.41 9.20 -3.51
N VAL A 20 9.03 8.56 -2.40
CA VAL A 20 8.75 7.13 -2.35
C VAL A 20 7.51 6.79 -3.19
N GLU A 21 6.43 7.57 -3.07
CA GLU A 21 5.20 7.39 -3.85
C GLU A 21 5.45 7.55 -5.35
N ALA A 22 6.19 8.58 -5.75
CA ALA A 22 6.56 8.78 -7.15
C ALA A 22 7.40 7.61 -7.68
N LYS A 23 8.35 7.09 -6.89
CA LYS A 23 9.17 5.94 -7.26
C LYS A 23 8.36 4.66 -7.36
N ALA A 24 7.47 4.40 -6.41
CA ALA A 24 6.56 3.25 -6.44
C ALA A 24 5.65 3.31 -7.67
N LYS A 25 5.03 4.46 -7.94
CA LYS A 25 4.19 4.70 -9.12
C LYS A 25 4.93 4.48 -10.43
N ALA A 26 6.18 4.94 -10.53
CA ALA A 26 7.02 4.71 -11.71
C ALA A 26 7.34 3.22 -11.94
N ASN A 27 7.25 2.38 -10.90
CA ASN A 27 7.46 0.93 -10.98
C ASN A 27 6.15 0.13 -11.07
N GLY A 28 5.00 0.80 -11.32
CA GLY A 28 3.70 0.15 -11.44
C GLY A 28 3.06 -0.23 -10.09
N TYR A 29 3.44 0.47 -9.03
CA TYR A 29 2.85 0.28 -7.70
C TYR A 29 1.99 1.47 -7.32
N ARG A 30 0.82 1.20 -6.73
CA ARG A 30 0.02 2.21 -6.06
C ARG A 30 0.06 2.05 -4.56
N LYS A 31 -0.23 3.13 -3.85
CA LYS A 31 -0.37 3.12 -2.40
C LYS A 31 -1.50 2.16 -2.00
N ALA A 32 -1.24 1.31 -1.01
CA ALA A 32 -2.26 0.44 -0.44
C ALA A 32 -3.28 1.27 0.35
N SER A 33 -4.57 1.01 0.15
CA SER A 33 -5.62 1.62 0.95
C SER A 33 -5.68 0.99 2.34
N ALA A 34 -6.18 1.72 3.34
CA ALA A 34 -6.34 1.18 4.70
C ALA A 34 -7.19 -0.10 4.74
N GLY A 35 -8.19 -0.21 3.86
CA GLY A 35 -9.00 -1.42 3.71
C GLY A 35 -8.21 -2.62 3.18
N GLU A 36 -7.26 -2.41 2.27
CA GLU A 36 -6.40 -3.48 1.71
C GLU A 36 -5.35 -3.92 2.72
N VAL A 37 -4.73 -2.96 3.41
CA VAL A 37 -3.83 -3.23 4.55
C VAL A 37 -4.53 -4.07 5.60
N ARG A 38 -5.77 -3.71 5.92
CA ARG A 38 -6.59 -4.46 6.86
C ARG A 38 -6.94 -5.84 6.33
N ALA A 39 -7.43 -5.95 5.09
CA ALA A 39 -7.80 -7.23 4.49
C ALA A 39 -6.61 -8.20 4.40
N SER A 40 -5.42 -7.67 4.09
CA SER A 40 -4.16 -8.42 4.06
C SER A 40 -3.72 -8.85 5.46
N ALA A 41 -3.83 -7.96 6.45
CA ALA A 41 -3.58 -8.29 7.86
C ALA A 41 -4.56 -9.36 8.40
N GLU A 42 -5.81 -9.33 7.95
CA GLU A 42 -6.85 -10.31 8.25
C GLU A 42 -6.72 -11.59 7.40
N ARG A 43 -5.71 -11.69 6.52
CA ARG A 43 -5.47 -12.82 5.60
C ARG A 43 -6.71 -13.22 4.79
N THR A 44 -7.43 -12.20 4.33
CA THR A 44 -8.69 -12.42 3.62
C THR A 44 -8.38 -12.97 2.22
N PRO A 45 -9.10 -14.00 1.73
CA PRO A 45 -8.78 -14.65 0.45
C PRO A 45 -8.91 -13.74 -0.79
N TRP A 46 -9.61 -12.61 -0.68
CA TRP A 46 -9.69 -11.58 -1.73
C TRP A 46 -8.71 -10.41 -1.51
N ALA A 47 -7.91 -10.45 -0.45
CA ALA A 47 -6.98 -9.37 -0.14
C ALA A 47 -5.89 -9.31 -1.22
N THR A 48 -5.68 -8.13 -1.78
CA THR A 48 -4.62 -7.88 -2.75
C THR A 48 -3.25 -8.04 -2.09
N ASP A 49 -2.31 -8.62 -2.83
CA ASP A 49 -0.95 -8.84 -2.36
C ASP A 49 -0.26 -7.50 -2.08
N LEU A 50 0.25 -7.33 -0.85
CA LEU A 50 0.90 -6.10 -0.41
C LEU A 50 2.41 -6.29 -0.43
N PHE A 51 3.08 -5.40 -1.16
CA PHE A 51 4.52 -5.39 -1.31
C PHE A 51 5.13 -4.38 -0.35
N CYS A 52 5.98 -4.87 0.56
CA CYS A 52 6.87 -4.03 1.35
C CYS A 52 8.04 -3.56 0.47
N ALA A 53 7.93 -2.36 -0.10
CA ALA A 53 8.94 -1.79 -0.98
C ALA A 53 9.15 -0.30 -0.67
N TYR A 54 10.36 0.20 -0.93
CA TYR A 54 10.70 1.63 -0.81
C TYR A 54 10.35 2.27 0.55
N GLY A 55 10.21 1.48 1.63
CA GLY A 55 9.84 1.95 2.97
C GLY A 55 8.34 1.93 3.28
N GLY A 56 7.48 1.40 2.38
CA GLY A 56 6.03 1.35 2.57
C GLY A 56 5.36 0.07 2.06
N LEU A 57 4.05 0.02 2.29
CA LEU A 57 3.16 -1.02 1.75
C LEU A 57 2.51 -0.53 0.46
N TRP A 58 2.69 -1.30 -0.60
CA TRP A 58 2.21 -0.97 -1.93
C TRP A 58 1.41 -2.11 -2.52
N VAL A 59 0.42 -1.76 -3.32
CA VAL A 59 -0.31 -2.69 -4.16
C VAL A 59 0.32 -2.61 -5.54
N LYS A 60 0.76 -3.75 -6.08
CA LYS A 60 1.23 -3.79 -7.47
C LYS A 60 0.01 -3.71 -8.38
N GLU A 61 -0.08 -2.67 -9.19
CA GLU A 61 -1.06 -2.61 -10.28
C GLU A 61 -0.53 -3.48 -11.43
N THR A 62 -0.45 -4.80 -11.21
CA THR A 62 -0.40 -5.71 -12.36
C THR A 62 -1.78 -5.71 -13.00
N GLU A 63 -1.77 -5.61 -14.32
CA GLU A 63 -2.87 -5.53 -15.27
C GLU A 63 -4.16 -6.27 -14.84
N PRO A 64 -5.35 -5.75 -15.25
CA PRO A 64 -6.63 -6.36 -14.90
C PRO A 64 -6.60 -7.87 -15.16
N PRO A 65 -7.32 -8.68 -14.36
CA PRO A 65 -7.42 -10.12 -14.61
C PRO A 65 -7.82 -10.30 -16.07
N ASN A 66 -6.90 -10.89 -16.84
CA ASN A 66 -7.11 -11.22 -18.24
C ASN A 66 -8.23 -12.27 -18.25
N GLU A 67 -9.44 -11.85 -18.62
CA GLU A 67 -10.59 -12.73 -18.88
C GLU A 67 -10.31 -13.63 -20.09
#